data_AF-A0A7S3IWD5-F1
#
_entry.id   AF-A0A7S3IWD5-F1
#
_cell.length_a   1.000
_cell.length_b   1.000
_cell.length_c   1.000
_cell.angle_alpha   90.00
_cell.angle_beta   90.00
_cell.angle_gamma   90.00
#
_symmetry.space_group_name_H-M   'P 1'
#
loop_
_entity.id
_entity.type
_entity.pdbx_description
1 polymer ?
#
loop_
_entity_poly.entity_id
_entity_poly.type
_entity_poly.pdbx_seq_one_letter_code
_entity_poly.pdbx_strand_id
1 'polypeptide(L)'
;MTTTGAAKYKSYIQDLNSEIMLIEEAAEIHEAHITSALPTKLQQLILIGDHKQLRPTVNSMRLASEFNLDISMFERLIMSGMKHATLTTQRRMRPEISAVIRELYPTLEDYKSEEGYPNIKGVGSNYFFFNHQFSESENKDSQ
;
A
#
# COMPACT_ATOMS: atom_id res chain seq x y z
N MET A 1 -4.55 13.89 7.78
CA MET A 1 -3.68 14.82 7.02
C MET A 1 -2.90 13.98 6.03
N THR A 2 -2.79 14.36 4.76
CA THR A 2 -1.95 13.62 3.79
C THR A 2 -0.48 13.99 3.95
N THR A 3 0.44 13.18 3.44
CA THR A 3 1.88 13.46 3.47
C THR A 3 2.24 14.75 2.72
N THR A 4 1.57 15.03 1.60
CA THR A 4 1.68 16.32 0.89
C THR A 4 1.23 17.48 1.78
N GLY A 5 0.12 17.31 2.51
CA GLY A 5 -0.34 18.28 3.50
C GLY A 5 0.68 18.49 4.62
N ALA A 6 1.29 17.41 5.10
CA ALA A 6 2.30 17.45 6.14
C ALA A 6 3.57 18.20 5.68
N ALA A 7 4.01 17.97 4.44
CA ALA A 7 5.11 18.73 3.85
C ALA A 7 4.77 20.22 3.72
N LYS A 8 3.54 20.55 3.30
CA LYS A 8 3.08 21.94 3.16
C LYS A 8 2.98 22.66 4.52
N TYR A 9 2.49 21.99 5.55
CA TYR A 9 2.27 22.57 6.88
C TYR A 9 3.33 22.16 7.90
N LYS A 10 4.57 21.94 7.43
CA LYS A 10 5.69 21.47 8.25
C LYS A 10 5.87 22.30 9.52
N SER A 11 5.81 23.63 9.44
CA SER A 11 5.97 24.50 10.62
C SER A 11 4.93 24.19 11.70
N TYR A 12 3.67 24.04 11.32
CA TYR A 12 2.59 23.70 12.26
C TYR A 12 2.77 22.31 12.87
N ILE A 13 3.28 21.34 12.11
CA ILE A 13 3.60 20.00 12.65
C ILE A 13 4.76 20.05 13.65
N GLN A 14 5.76 20.90 13.40
CA GLN A 14 6.83 21.11 14.37
C GLN A 14 6.30 21.75 15.66
N ASP A 15 5.43 22.76 15.53
CA ASP A 15 4.85 23.47 16.67
C ASP A 15 3.93 22.59 17.53
N LEU A 16 3.23 21.63 16.89
CA LEU A 16 2.40 20.64 17.58
C LEU A 16 3.19 19.79 18.58
N ASN A 17 4.52 19.66 18.41
CA ASN A 17 5.39 18.96 19.35
C ASN A 17 4.92 17.52 19.66
N SER A 18 4.30 16.86 18.69
CA SER A 18 3.75 15.52 18.86
C SER A 18 4.85 14.50 19.16
N GLU A 19 4.66 13.73 20.22
CA GLU A 19 5.58 12.66 20.63
C GLU A 19 5.34 11.36 19.87
N ILE A 20 4.14 11.17 19.31
CA ILE A 20 3.74 9.97 18.57
C ILE A 20 3.23 10.38 17.19
N MET A 21 3.69 9.68 16.15
CA MET A 21 3.23 9.83 14.78
C MET A 21 2.87 8.46 14.21
N LEU A 22 1.68 8.36 13.61
CA LEU A 22 1.22 7.19 12.86
C LEU A 22 1.06 7.56 11.39
N ILE A 23 1.59 6.71 10.51
CA ILE A 23 1.54 6.86 9.06
C ILE A 23 0.93 5.59 8.46
N GLU A 24 -0.22 5.73 7.83
CA GLU A 24 -0.83 4.69 6.99
C GLU A 24 -0.30 4.78 5.55
N GLU A 25 -0.44 3.68 4.80
CA GLU A 25 0.09 3.54 3.42
C GLU A 25 1.60 3.82 3.33
N ALA A 26 2.35 3.52 4.41
CA ALA A 26 3.76 3.87 4.54
C ALA A 26 4.67 3.25 3.45
N ALA A 27 4.23 2.16 2.83
CA ALA A 27 4.93 1.52 1.71
C ALA A 27 4.84 2.32 0.40
N GLU A 28 3.80 3.14 0.23
CA GLU A 28 3.53 3.95 -0.98
C GLU A 28 4.04 5.39 -0.85
N ILE A 29 4.63 5.74 0.30
CA ILE A 29 5.12 7.09 0.59
C ILE A 29 6.64 7.17 0.39
N HIS A 30 7.09 8.16 -0.38
CA HIS A 30 8.52 8.49 -0.48
C HIS A 30 9.11 8.81 0.90
N GLU A 31 10.28 8.25 1.18
CA GLU A 31 11.02 8.53 2.42
C GLU A 31 11.20 10.04 2.68
N ALA A 32 11.48 10.82 1.63
CA ALA A 32 11.68 12.26 1.74
C ALA A 32 10.45 12.98 2.34
N HIS A 33 9.24 12.50 2.05
CA HIS A 33 8.01 13.07 2.61
C HIS A 33 7.87 12.75 4.10
N ILE A 34 8.24 11.54 4.55
CA ILE A 34 8.19 11.17 5.96
C ILE A 34 9.24 11.95 6.74
N THR A 35 10.50 11.88 6.30
CA THR A 35 11.63 12.54 6.96
C THR A 35 11.47 14.05 7.09
N SER A 36 10.90 14.71 6.07
CA SER A 36 10.66 16.15 6.13
C SER A 36 9.55 16.57 7.10
N ALA A 37 8.62 15.65 7.43
CA ALA A 37 7.47 15.90 8.29
C ALA A 37 7.67 15.44 9.75
N LEU A 38 8.78 14.77 10.10
CA LEU A 38 9.02 14.28 11.46
C LEU A 38 9.10 15.44 12.48
N PRO A 39 8.28 15.45 13.54
CA PRO A 39 8.35 16.44 14.61
C PRO A 39 9.65 16.33 15.40
N THR A 40 10.17 17.45 15.88
CA THR A 40 11.42 17.49 16.67
C THR A 40 11.30 16.70 17.99
N LYS A 41 10.12 16.62 18.60
CA LYS A 41 9.87 15.88 19.85
C LYS A 41 9.38 14.44 19.66
N LEU A 42 9.45 13.92 18.44
CA LEU A 42 8.97 12.57 18.16
C LEU A 42 9.74 11.52 18.96
N GLN A 43 9.01 10.68 19.68
CA GLN A 43 9.53 9.56 20.46
C GLN A 43 9.12 8.21 19.85
N GLN A 44 7.96 8.16 19.19
CA GLN A 44 7.45 6.93 18.57
C GLN A 44 6.89 7.19 17.17
N LEU A 45 7.41 6.47 16.19
CA LEU A 45 6.91 6.44 14.81
C LEU A 45 6.29 5.07 14.52
N ILE A 46 5.02 5.06 14.14
CA ILE A 46 4.27 3.86 13.77
C ILE A 46 4.01 3.92 12.26
N LEU A 47 4.56 2.95 11.53
CA LEU A 47 4.40 2.84 10.10
C LEU A 47 3.53 1.63 9.77
N ILE A 48 2.41 1.85 9.09
CA ILE A 48 1.50 0.81 8.64
C ILE A 48 1.50 0.85 7.11
N GLY A 49 1.83 -0.28 6.48
CA GLY A 49 1.88 -0.40 5.03
C GLY A 49 2.14 -1.82 4.59
N ASP A 50 2.19 -2.03 3.28
CA ASP A 50 2.47 -3.31 2.66
C ASP A 50 3.59 -3.19 1.63
N HIS A 51 4.78 -3.65 2.00
CA HIS A 51 5.99 -3.59 1.16
C HIS A 51 5.96 -4.59 -0.01
N LYS A 52 4.94 -5.44 -0.10
CA LYS A 52 4.72 -6.36 -1.23
C LYS A 52 3.71 -5.81 -2.25
N GLN A 53 3.13 -4.63 -2.01
CA GLN A 53 2.21 -3.96 -2.93
C GLN A 53 2.90 -2.81 -3.69
N LEU A 54 2.15 -1.77 -4.04
CA LEU A 54 2.66 -0.63 -4.79
C LEU A 54 3.76 0.09 -4.00
N ARG A 55 4.76 0.54 -4.74
CA ARG A 55 5.81 1.43 -4.28
C ARG A 55 5.48 2.89 -4.61
N PRO A 56 6.13 3.87 -3.97
CA PRO A 56 6.01 5.27 -4.35
C PRO A 56 6.36 5.48 -5.82
N THR A 57 5.52 6.19 -6.55
CA THR A 57 5.72 6.42 -7.99
C THR A 57 6.80 7.46 -8.25
N VAL A 58 7.83 7.09 -9.02
CA VAL A 58 8.90 8.00 -9.45
C VAL A 58 8.82 8.24 -10.95
N ASN A 59 8.65 9.50 -11.36
CA ASN A 59 8.51 9.87 -12.78
C ASN A 59 9.74 9.56 -13.66
N SER A 60 10.91 9.38 -13.03
CA SER A 60 12.14 9.02 -13.73
C SER A 60 12.51 7.58 -13.42
N MET A 61 12.44 6.73 -14.44
CA MET A 61 12.87 5.33 -14.33
C MET A 61 14.33 5.22 -13.83
N ARG A 62 15.23 6.10 -14.31
CA ARG A 62 16.62 6.13 -13.86
C ARG A 62 16.73 6.37 -12.34
N LEU A 63 15.95 7.32 -11.83
CA LEU A 63 15.97 7.64 -10.40
C LEU A 63 15.36 6.53 -9.54
N ALA A 64 14.36 5.81 -10.06
CA ALA A 64 13.86 4.61 -9.40
C ALA A 64 14.93 3.51 -9.38
N SER A 65 15.44 3.10 -10.55
CA SER A 65 16.28 1.89 -10.66
C SER A 65 17.72 2.07 -10.17
N GLU A 66 18.36 3.22 -10.42
CA GLU A 66 19.78 3.42 -10.06
C GLU A 66 19.94 4.02 -8.65
N PHE A 67 18.94 4.77 -8.18
CA PHE A 67 19.00 5.51 -6.91
C PHE A 67 17.97 5.04 -5.87
N ASN A 68 17.13 4.06 -6.20
CA ASN A 68 16.15 3.46 -5.29
C ASN A 68 15.16 4.49 -4.70
N LEU A 69 14.79 5.54 -5.46
CA LEU A 69 13.84 6.56 -4.98
C LEU A 69 12.40 6.05 -4.85
N ASP A 70 12.12 4.88 -5.42
CA ASP A 70 10.87 4.12 -5.27
C ASP A 70 10.92 3.19 -4.05
N ILE A 71 11.99 3.15 -3.26
CA ILE A 71 12.00 2.39 -2.01
C ILE A 71 11.53 3.30 -0.88
N SER A 72 10.40 2.96 -0.27
CA SER A 72 9.86 3.70 0.87
C SER A 72 10.72 3.54 2.13
N MET A 73 10.53 4.45 3.10
CA MET A 73 11.15 4.29 4.42
C MET A 73 10.73 2.97 5.06
N PHE A 74 9.44 2.62 4.94
CA PHE A 74 8.87 1.39 5.47
C PHE A 74 9.55 0.14 4.90
N GLU A 75 9.63 0.04 3.58
CA GLU A 75 10.27 -1.09 2.91
C GLU A 75 11.75 -1.21 3.28
N ARG A 76 12.49 -0.10 3.29
CA ARG A 76 13.91 -0.11 3.61
C ARG A 76 14.21 -0.54 5.05
N LEU A 77 13.36 -0.17 6.01
CA LEU A 77 13.49 -0.64 7.39
C LEU A 77 13.29 -2.15 7.48
N ILE A 78 12.31 -2.70 6.77
CA ILE A 78 12.06 -4.15 6.69
C ILE A 78 13.25 -4.87 6.06
N MET A 79 13.75 -4.38 4.91
CA MET A 79 14.93 -4.93 4.24
C MET A 79 16.19 -4.89 5.11
N SER A 80 16.28 -3.92 6.01
CA SER A 80 17.37 -3.79 6.98
C SER A 80 17.23 -4.71 8.20
N GLY A 81 16.23 -5.59 8.22
CA GLY A 81 16.00 -6.55 9.30
C GLY A 81 15.27 -5.97 10.51
N MET A 82 14.62 -4.81 10.38
CA MET A 82 13.78 -4.27 11.45
C MET A 82 12.61 -5.24 11.73
N LYS A 83 12.42 -5.54 13.02
CA LYS A 83 11.27 -6.34 13.47
C LYS A 83 9.98 -5.62 13.09
N HIS A 84 9.06 -6.33 12.47
CA HIS A 84 7.74 -5.85 12.10
C HIS A 84 6.70 -6.91 12.43
N ALA A 85 5.45 -6.48 12.56
CA ALA A 85 4.30 -7.36 12.70
C ALA A 85 3.55 -7.41 11.37
N THR A 86 3.06 -8.59 11.00
CA THR A 86 2.24 -8.79 9.80
C THR A 86 0.85 -9.24 10.23
N LEU A 87 -0.17 -8.55 9.75
CA LEU A 87 -1.56 -8.99 9.94
C LEU A 87 -1.84 -10.16 8.99
N THR A 88 -2.24 -11.30 9.54
CA THR A 88 -2.43 -12.54 8.77
C THR A 88 -3.89 -12.80 8.39
N THR A 89 -4.86 -12.22 9.10
CA THR A 89 -6.28 -12.47 8.83
C THR A 89 -6.89 -11.42 7.91
N GLN A 90 -7.45 -11.84 6.77
CA GLN A 90 -8.17 -10.99 5.82
C GLN A 90 -9.69 -11.08 6.03
N ARG A 91 -10.40 -9.97 5.77
CA ARG A 91 -11.87 -9.87 5.95
C ARG A 91 -12.63 -9.34 4.72
N ARG A 92 -11.96 -9.16 3.58
CA ARG A 92 -12.52 -8.48 2.39
C ARG A 92 -12.79 -9.44 1.24
N MET A 93 -11.86 -10.34 0.96
CA MET A 93 -11.90 -11.22 -0.20
C MET A 93 -12.72 -12.47 0.09
N ARG A 94 -13.42 -12.98 -0.93
CA ARG A 94 -13.96 -14.35 -0.91
C ARG A 94 -12.79 -15.35 -0.92
N PRO A 95 -12.90 -16.52 -0.29
CA PRO A 95 -11.82 -17.52 -0.22
C PRO A 95 -11.24 -17.93 -1.58
N GLU A 96 -12.06 -17.93 -2.63
CA GLU A 96 -11.65 -18.27 -3.99
C GLU A 96 -10.72 -17.21 -4.61
N ILE A 97 -10.89 -15.94 -4.21
CA ILE A 97 -10.02 -14.83 -4.64
C ILE A 97 -8.76 -14.81 -3.77
N SER A 98 -8.90 -14.94 -2.44
CA SER A 98 -7.74 -14.93 -1.55
C SER A 98 -6.80 -16.11 -1.79
N ALA A 99 -7.30 -17.25 -2.28
CA ALA A 99 -6.50 -18.40 -2.68
C ALA A 99 -5.42 -18.04 -3.72
N VAL A 100 -5.71 -17.15 -4.67
CA VAL A 100 -4.74 -16.68 -5.66
C VAL A 100 -3.69 -15.77 -5.00
N ILE A 101 -4.12 -14.92 -4.08
CA ILE A 101 -3.27 -13.95 -3.38
C ILE A 101 -2.29 -14.62 -2.39
N ARG A 102 -2.63 -15.82 -1.89
CA ARG A 102 -1.76 -16.58 -0.95
C ARG A 102 -0.38 -16.92 -1.52
N GLU A 103 -0.20 -16.94 -2.84
CA GLU A 103 1.12 -17.10 -3.44
C GLU A 103 2.07 -15.95 -3.04
N LEU A 104 1.55 -14.72 -2.97
CA LEU A 104 2.29 -13.54 -2.52
C LEU A 104 2.32 -13.42 -0.98
N TYR A 105 1.27 -13.90 -0.29
CA TYR A 105 1.12 -13.85 1.17
C TYR A 105 0.84 -15.25 1.76
N PRO A 106 1.87 -16.08 2.00
CA PRO A 106 1.69 -17.47 2.43
C PRO A 106 1.00 -17.64 3.78
N THR A 107 1.06 -16.64 4.65
CA THR A 107 0.44 -16.65 5.99
C THR A 107 -0.97 -16.07 6.01
N LEU A 108 -1.56 -15.75 4.86
CA LEU A 108 -2.88 -15.12 4.76
C LEU A 108 -4.03 -16.11 5.03
N GLU A 109 -4.80 -15.83 6.07
CA GLU A 109 -5.95 -16.60 6.53
C GLU A 109 -7.26 -15.85 6.28
N ASP A 110 -8.31 -16.56 5.87
CA ASP A 110 -9.64 -15.96 5.71
C ASP A 110 -10.36 -15.91 7.06
N TYR A 111 -10.91 -14.74 7.38
CA TYR A 111 -11.87 -14.64 8.47
C TYR A 111 -13.12 -15.47 8.16
N LYS A 112 -13.53 -16.33 9.10
CA LYS A 112 -14.76 -17.12 8.99
C LYS A 112 -15.97 -16.24 9.31
N SER A 113 -16.57 -15.66 8.26
CA SER A 113 -17.87 -14.99 8.37
C SER A 113 -18.98 -16.03 8.62
N GLU A 114 -19.91 -15.72 9.53
CA GLU A 114 -21.07 -16.58 9.84
C GLU A 114 -22.07 -16.65 8.67
N GLU A 115 -22.21 -15.55 7.91
CA GLU A 115 -23.20 -15.41 6.83
C GLU A 115 -22.63 -15.71 5.43
N GLY A 116 -21.30 -15.80 5.29
CA GLY A 116 -20.63 -15.97 4.00
C GLY A 116 -20.86 -14.81 3.02
N TYR A 117 -20.35 -14.93 1.79
CA TYR A 117 -20.63 -13.99 0.70
C TYR A 117 -21.65 -14.60 -0.26
N PRO A 118 -22.76 -13.89 -0.58
CA PRO A 118 -23.73 -14.40 -1.55
C PRO A 118 -23.08 -14.57 -2.92
N ASN A 119 -23.57 -15.53 -3.70
CA ASN A 119 -23.12 -15.72 -5.07
C ASN A 119 -23.52 -14.52 -5.94
N ILE A 120 -22.66 -14.16 -6.89
CA ILE A 120 -22.91 -13.14 -7.89
C ILE A 120 -24.06 -13.63 -8.78
N LYS A 121 -25.12 -12.83 -8.90
CA LYS A 121 -26.29 -13.18 -9.69
C LYS A 121 -25.98 -13.09 -11.18
N GLY A 122 -26.54 -14.01 -11.96
CA GLY A 122 -26.44 -13.99 -13.43
C GLY A 122 -25.13 -14.55 -14.00
N VAL A 123 -24.24 -15.08 -13.16
CA VAL A 123 -22.99 -15.75 -13.58
C VAL A 123 -22.87 -17.12 -12.93
N GLY A 124 -22.23 -18.07 -13.61
CA GLY A 124 -22.05 -19.44 -13.13
C GLY A 124 -20.94 -19.62 -12.08
N SER A 125 -20.07 -18.62 -11.93
CA SER A 125 -18.96 -18.62 -10.97
C SER A 125 -18.75 -17.21 -10.41
N ASN A 126 -18.29 -17.12 -9.16
CA ASN A 126 -17.90 -15.86 -8.52
C ASN A 126 -16.48 -15.40 -8.90
N TYR A 127 -15.74 -16.25 -9.63
CA TYR A 127 -14.39 -15.99 -10.08
C TYR A 127 -14.17 -16.66 -11.44
N PHE A 128 -13.84 -15.88 -12.46
CA PHE A 128 -13.52 -16.35 -13.81
C PHE A 128 -12.64 -15.32 -14.51
N PHE A 129 -11.80 -15.80 -15.43
CA PHE A 129 -11.10 -14.93 -16.38
C PHE A 129 -11.89 -14.88 -17.69
N PHE A 130 -12.04 -13.68 -18.24
CA PHE A 130 -12.62 -13.49 -19.56
C PHE A 130 -11.51 -13.11 -20.54
N ASN A 131 -11.36 -13.89 -21.59
CA ASN A 131 -10.40 -13.63 -22.65
C ASN A 131 -11.16 -13.17 -23.90
N HIS A 132 -10.69 -12.10 -24.54
CA HIS A 132 -11.22 -11.64 -25.82
C HIS A 132 -10.09 -11.43 -26.84
N GLN A 133 -10.45 -11.55 -28.12
CA GLN A 133 -9.50 -11.44 -29.24
C GLN A 133 -9.84 -10.29 -30.19
N PHE A 134 -10.81 -9.44 -29.85
CA PHE A 134 -11.11 -8.25 -30.64
C PHE A 134 -10.09 -7.13 -30.35
N SER A 135 -9.76 -6.35 -31.38
CA SER A 135 -8.88 -5.20 -31.26
C SER A 135 -9.49 -4.12 -30.39
N GLU A 136 -8.65 -3.46 -29.58
CA GLU A 136 -9.04 -2.23 -28.88
C GLU A 136 -9.36 -1.15 -29.91
N SER A 137 -10.47 -0.43 -29.73
CA SER A 137 -10.82 0.71 -30.57
C SER A 137 -9.95 1.92 -30.20
N GLU A 138 -9.43 2.64 -31.19
CA GLU A 138 -8.73 3.91 -30.94
C GLU A 138 -9.67 4.94 -30.27
N ASN A 139 -9.35 5.32 -29.03
CA ASN A 139 -10.01 6.42 -28.34
C ASN A 139 -9.47 7.75 -28.88
N LYS A 140 -10.30 8.49 -29.64
CA LYS A 140 -9.94 9.80 -30.22
C LYS A 140 -9.66 10.90 -29.19
N ASP A 141 -9.90 10.66 -27.90
CA ASP A 141 -9.74 11.63 -26.81
C ASP A 141 -8.33 11.60 -26.15
N SER A 142 -7.36 10.94 -26.77
CA SER A 142 -6.00 10.77 -26.24
C SER A 142 -4.95 11.58 -27.02
N GLN A 143 -5.23 12.86 -27.32
CA GLN A 143 -4.24 13.82 -27.86
C GLN A 143 -4.04 15.00 -26.93
#